data_AF-A0A7C5YB94-F1
#
_entry.id   AF-A0A7C5YB94-F1
#
_cell.length_a   1.000
_cell.length_b   1.000
_cell.length_c   1.000
_cell.angle_alpha   90.00
_cell.angle_beta   90.00
_cell.angle_gamma   90.00
#
_symmetry.space_group_name_H-M   'P 1'
#
loop_
_entity.id
_entity.type
_entity.pdbx_description
1 polymer ?
#
loop_
_entity_poly.entity_id
_entity_poly.type
_entity_poly.pdbx_seq_one_letter_code
_entity_poly.pdbx_strand_id
1 'polypeptide(L)'
;MRCRVMVIPLVMLLLLANGYAQKVEEGKAIRLSTKEVPLGKIHPIIEESFVVSPDGKRFAYVAKRGKKELVVVDGEEGKKYDEVWGPIFSPDSKRFAYKARRGNKWLVVVDGEEGKEYDEVWGPIFSP
;
A
#
# COMPACT_ATOMS: atom_id res chain seq x y z
N MET A 1 23.05 55.46 56.16
CA MET A 1 21.81 55.36 55.35
C MET A 1 22.19 55.12 53.89
N ARG A 2 21.64 54.04 53.28
CA ARG A 2 21.43 53.72 51.83
C ARG A 2 22.60 54.03 50.86
N CYS A 3 23.37 53.07 50.33
CA CYS A 3 23.04 51.96 49.40
C CYS A 3 22.47 52.41 48.03
N ARG A 4 23.28 52.31 46.96
CA ARG A 4 22.86 51.81 45.63
C ARG A 4 24.05 51.56 44.70
N VAL A 5 24.28 50.27 44.43
CA VAL A 5 25.06 49.72 43.33
C VAL A 5 24.35 50.08 42.02
N MET A 6 25.04 50.69 41.06
CA MET A 6 24.51 50.90 39.70
C MET A 6 25.06 49.81 38.79
N VAL A 7 24.26 48.77 38.60
CA VAL A 7 24.52 47.67 37.65
C VAL A 7 24.32 48.21 36.24
N ILE A 8 25.35 48.02 35.41
CA ILE A 8 25.43 48.33 33.98
C ILE A 8 24.24 47.67 33.24
N PRO A 9 23.57 48.35 32.30
CA PRO A 9 22.32 47.88 31.72
C PRO A 9 22.54 46.65 30.82
N LEU A 10 22.04 45.50 31.27
CA LEU A 10 21.91 44.22 30.56
C LEU A 10 21.03 44.29 29.29
N VAL A 11 20.55 45.48 28.91
CA VAL A 11 19.53 45.68 27.87
C VAL A 11 20.14 45.79 26.45
N MET A 12 21.44 46.11 26.32
CA MET A 12 22.11 46.19 24.99
C MET A 12 22.56 44.83 24.43
N LEU A 13 22.68 43.79 25.27
CA LEU A 13 23.07 42.44 24.80
C LEU A 13 21.86 41.63 24.28
N LEU A 14 20.64 41.98 24.69
CA LEU A 14 19.40 41.31 24.26
C LEU A 14 18.98 41.68 22.83
N LEU A 15 19.43 42.81 22.29
CA LEU A 15 19.06 43.24 20.93
C LEU A 15 19.89 42.56 19.82
N LEU A 16 21.06 41.99 20.14
CA LEU A 16 21.83 41.20 19.17
C LEU A 16 21.35 39.74 19.07
N ALA A 17 20.64 39.24 20.08
CA ALA A 17 20.03 37.92 20.04
C ALA A 17 18.76 37.88 19.15
N ASN A 18 18.06 39.01 18.99
CA ASN A 18 16.87 39.11 18.15
C ASN A 18 17.17 39.33 16.65
N GLY A 19 18.43 39.56 16.28
CA GLY A 19 18.86 39.63 14.87
C GLY A 19 19.02 38.27 14.20
N TYR A 20 19.03 37.17 14.98
CA TYR A 20 18.98 35.79 14.50
C TYR A 20 17.54 35.27 14.42
N ALA A 21 16.58 36.12 14.06
CA ALA A 21 15.37 35.63 13.42
C ALA A 21 15.78 35.18 12.02
N GLN A 22 16.33 33.97 11.90
CA GLN A 22 16.43 33.29 10.62
C GLN A 22 15.06 33.33 9.98
N LYS A 23 14.98 34.02 8.86
CA LYS A 23 13.86 34.00 7.94
C LYS A 23 13.70 32.56 7.45
N VAL A 24 12.91 31.76 8.17
CA VAL A 24 12.42 30.48 7.68
C VAL A 24 11.35 30.85 6.67
N GLU A 25 11.69 30.79 5.38
CA GLU A 25 10.66 30.75 4.36
C GLU A 25 9.74 29.57 4.70
N GLU A 26 8.48 29.87 5.02
CA GLU A 26 7.43 28.86 5.19
C GLU A 26 7.28 28.12 3.87
N GLY A 27 8.08 27.08 3.69
CA GLY A 27 7.90 26.09 2.63
C GLY A 27 6.46 25.60 2.74
N LYS A 28 5.68 25.80 1.67
CA LYS A 28 4.27 25.44 1.55
C LYS A 28 4.01 24.10 2.27
N ALA A 29 3.41 24.18 3.46
CA ALA A 29 3.18 23.01 4.29
C ALA A 29 2.32 22.01 3.51
N ILE A 30 2.93 20.90 3.11
CA ILE A 30 2.21 19.83 2.42
C ILE A 30 1.34 19.16 3.47
N ARG A 31 0.06 19.56 3.53
CA ARG A 31 -0.92 18.91 4.39
C ARG A 31 -1.31 17.58 3.77
N LEU A 32 -0.72 16.49 4.23
CA LEU A 32 -1.16 15.15 3.89
C LEU A 32 -2.57 14.94 4.45
N SER A 33 -3.54 14.68 3.57
CA SER A 33 -4.86 14.20 3.95
C SER A 33 -4.94 12.71 3.67
N THR A 34 -4.96 11.91 4.73
CA THR A 34 -5.18 10.46 4.61
C THR A 34 -6.68 10.19 4.60
N LYS A 35 -7.14 9.40 3.62
CA LYS A 35 -8.49 8.84 3.62
C LYS A 35 -8.37 7.33 3.79
N GLU A 36 -8.84 6.82 4.92
CA GLU A 36 -8.93 5.39 5.15
C GLU A 36 -10.21 4.85 4.52
N VAL A 37 -10.10 3.74 3.78
CA VAL A 37 -11.26 3.01 3.23
C VAL A 37 -11.25 1.61 3.84
N PRO A 38 -12.22 1.27 4.71
CA PRO A 38 -12.27 -0.05 5.30
C PRO A 38 -12.59 -1.09 4.22
N LEU A 39 -11.77 -2.15 4.15
CA LEU A 39 -11.86 -3.23 3.14
C LEU A 39 -12.97 -4.25 3.42
N GLY A 40 -13.86 -3.97 4.39
CA GLY A 40 -14.90 -4.90 4.82
C GLY A 40 -14.39 -6.01 5.74
N LYS A 41 -15.15 -7.10 5.84
CA LYS A 41 -14.77 -8.27 6.65
C LYS A 41 -13.71 -9.07 5.90
N ILE A 42 -12.48 -8.98 6.36
CA ILE A 42 -11.35 -9.77 5.86
C ILE A 42 -11.41 -11.18 6.45
N HIS A 43 -11.26 -12.16 5.57
CA HIS A 43 -11.08 -13.57 5.93
C HIS A 43 -9.60 -13.85 6.15
N PRO A 44 -9.22 -15.01 6.72
CA PRO A 44 -7.81 -15.37 6.86
C PRO A 44 -7.11 -15.16 5.52
N ILE A 45 -6.24 -14.16 5.50
CA ILE A 45 -5.45 -13.75 4.34
C ILE A 45 -4.23 -14.67 4.34
N ILE A 46 -3.81 -15.10 3.16
CA ILE A 46 -2.47 -15.66 3.02
C ILE A 46 -1.53 -14.44 3.05
N GLU A 47 -0.87 -14.18 4.18
CA GLU A 47 -0.21 -12.90 4.50
C GLU A 47 0.73 -12.39 3.40
N GLU A 48 1.34 -13.28 2.62
CA GLU A 48 2.28 -12.95 1.53
C GLU A 48 1.61 -12.72 0.17
N SER A 49 0.27 -12.66 0.10
CA SER A 49 -0.48 -12.59 -1.17
C SER A 49 -1.04 -11.21 -1.53
N PHE A 50 -0.90 -10.21 -0.66
CA PHE A 50 -1.42 -8.87 -0.91
C PHE A 50 -0.53 -8.12 -1.92
N VAL A 51 -1.14 -7.62 -2.99
CA VAL A 51 -0.47 -6.85 -4.04
C VAL A 51 -1.24 -5.59 -4.39
N VAL A 52 -0.52 -4.54 -4.76
CA VAL A 52 -1.07 -3.25 -5.20
C VAL A 52 -0.64 -3.02 -6.64
N SER A 53 -1.57 -2.51 -7.45
CA SER A 53 -1.30 -2.11 -8.84
C SER A 53 -0.27 -0.97 -8.92
N PRO A 54 0.48 -0.85 -10.04
CA PRO A 54 1.49 0.20 -10.19
C PRO A 54 0.99 1.64 -9.99
N ASP A 55 -0.26 1.94 -10.34
CA ASP A 55 -0.86 3.26 -10.13
C ASP A 55 -1.43 3.50 -8.71
N GLY A 56 -1.35 2.48 -7.85
CA GLY A 56 -1.79 2.53 -6.46
C GLY A 56 -3.31 2.52 -6.26
N LYS A 57 -4.12 2.35 -7.32
CA LYS A 57 -5.59 2.47 -7.23
C LYS A 57 -6.31 1.17 -7.02
N ARG A 58 -5.65 0.06 -7.36
CA ARG A 58 -6.19 -1.29 -7.26
C ARG A 58 -5.33 -2.17 -6.37
N PHE A 59 -5.96 -3.17 -5.76
CA PHE A 59 -5.29 -4.16 -4.93
C PHE A 59 -5.91 -5.55 -5.10
N ALA A 60 -5.15 -6.58 -4.78
CA ALA A 60 -5.63 -7.95 -4.75
C ALA A 60 -4.98 -8.74 -3.61
N TYR A 61 -5.64 -9.78 -3.14
CA TYR A 61 -5.09 -10.73 -2.17
C TYR A 61 -5.76 -12.10 -2.27
N VAL A 62 -5.12 -13.13 -1.71
CA VAL A 62 -5.70 -14.46 -1.61
C VAL A 62 -6.35 -14.65 -0.25
N ALA A 63 -7.62 -15.08 -0.28
CA ALA A 63 -8.41 -15.38 0.90
C ALA A 63 -8.73 -16.87 0.98
N LYS A 64 -8.77 -17.40 2.21
CA LYS A 64 -9.18 -18.79 2.45
C LYS A 64 -10.66 -18.88 2.84
N ARG A 65 -11.39 -19.75 2.13
CA ARG A 65 -12.80 -20.10 2.37
C ARG A 65 -12.94 -21.59 2.67
N GLY A 66 -12.85 -21.94 3.95
CA GLY A 66 -12.82 -23.34 4.36
C GLY A 66 -11.59 -24.03 3.80
N LYS A 67 -11.77 -25.00 2.91
CA LYS A 67 -10.69 -25.76 2.25
C LYS A 67 -10.27 -25.18 0.88
N LYS A 68 -10.90 -24.10 0.44
CA LYS A 68 -10.65 -23.48 -0.87
C LYS A 68 -9.99 -22.12 -0.70
N GLU A 69 -9.30 -21.69 -1.75
CA GLU A 69 -8.68 -20.37 -1.87
C GLU A 69 -9.35 -19.59 -3.01
N LEU A 70 -9.36 -18.27 -2.91
CA LEU A 70 -9.86 -17.38 -3.96
C LEU A 70 -9.11 -16.06 -3.93
N VAL A 71 -9.03 -15.39 -5.08
CA VAL A 71 -8.49 -14.03 -5.18
C VAL A 71 -9.62 -13.04 -4.94
N VAL A 72 -9.38 -12.06 -4.07
CA VAL A 72 -10.20 -10.87 -3.94
C VAL A 72 -9.50 -9.75 -4.68
N VAL A 73 -10.20 -9.05 -5.58
CA VAL A 73 -9.69 -7.89 -6.32
C VAL A 73 -10.61 -6.71 -6.04
N ASP A 74 -10.05 -5.61 -5.53
CA ASP A 74 -10.82 -4.39 -5.25
C ASP A 74 -12.07 -4.63 -4.36
N GLY A 75 -12.00 -5.65 -3.49
CA GLY A 75 -13.08 -6.07 -2.59
C GLY A 75 -14.04 -7.12 -3.17
N GLU A 76 -13.91 -7.48 -4.45
CA GLU A 76 -14.75 -8.48 -5.11
C GLU A 76 -14.12 -9.87 -5.08
N GLU A 77 -14.88 -10.86 -4.64
CA GLU A 77 -14.42 -12.26 -4.57
C GLU A 77 -14.49 -12.96 -5.93
N GLY A 78 -13.37 -13.55 -6.34
CA GLY A 78 -13.31 -14.46 -7.48
C GLY A 78 -13.81 -15.88 -7.17
N LYS A 79 -13.62 -16.75 -8.16
CA LYS A 79 -13.95 -18.19 -8.03
C LYS A 79 -13.04 -18.90 -7.02
N LYS A 80 -13.54 -20.02 -6.51
CA LYS A 80 -12.88 -20.86 -5.51
C LYS A 80 -12.06 -21.97 -6.15
N TYR A 81 -10.83 -22.15 -5.69
CA TYR A 81 -9.85 -23.12 -6.18
C TYR A 81 -9.29 -23.96 -5.04
N ASP A 82 -8.66 -25.08 -5.38
CA ASP A 82 -7.94 -25.90 -4.38
C ASP A 82 -6.70 -25.17 -3.87
N GLU A 83 -6.06 -24.41 -4.74
CA GLU A 83 -4.86 -23.63 -4.45
C GLU A 83 -4.79 -22.43 -5.40
N VAL A 84 -4.33 -21.30 -4.90
CA VAL A 84 -4.09 -20.09 -5.69
C VAL A 84 -2.66 -19.62 -5.45
N TRP A 85 -1.95 -19.37 -6.54
CA TRP A 85 -0.63 -18.76 -6.53
C TRP A 85 -0.73 -17.30 -6.97
N GLY A 86 0.01 -16.47 -6.24
CA GLY A 86 -0.25 -15.05 -6.02
C GLY A 86 -0.68 -14.23 -7.24
N PRO A 87 -1.59 -13.26 -7.04
CA PRO A 87 -2.00 -12.34 -8.09
C PRO A 87 -0.88 -11.37 -8.48
N ILE A 88 -0.88 -10.97 -9.75
CA ILE A 88 -0.02 -9.91 -10.29
C ILE A 88 -0.85 -8.90 -11.08
N PHE A 89 -0.42 -7.64 -11.08
CA PHE A 89 -0.97 -6.59 -11.94
C PHE A 89 -0.08 -6.37 -13.16
N SER A 90 -0.67 -5.95 -14.27
CA SER A 90 0.09 -5.46 -15.43
C SER A 90 0.78 -4.13 -15.14
N PRO A 91 1.87 -3.79 -15.85
CA PRO A 91 2.57 -2.51 -15.68
C PRO A 91 1.67 -1.29 -15.88
N ASP A 92 0.70 -1.39 -16.79
CA ASP A 92 -0.28 -0.33 -17.04
C ASP A 92 -1.45 -0.29 -16.02
N SER A 93 -1.43 -1.13 -14.98
CA SER A 93 -2.45 -1.26 -13.93
C SER A 93 -3.84 -1.72 -14.40
N LYS A 94 -4.02 -1.99 -15.69
CA LYS A 94 -5.35 -2.32 -16.25
C LYS A 94 -5.74 -3.77 -16.06
N ARG A 95 -4.76 -4.67 -16.03
CA ARG A 95 -4.98 -6.11 -16.03
C ARG A 95 -4.46 -6.75 -14.76
N PHE A 96 -5.00 -7.92 -14.45
CA PHE A 96 -4.47 -8.78 -13.40
C PHE A 96 -4.50 -10.25 -13.80
N ALA A 97 -3.60 -11.04 -13.24
CA ALA A 97 -3.54 -12.47 -13.49
C ALA A 97 -3.12 -13.24 -12.24
N TYR A 98 -3.51 -14.51 -12.16
CA TYR A 98 -3.04 -15.45 -11.14
C TYR A 98 -3.06 -16.88 -11.68
N LYS A 99 -2.31 -17.77 -11.04
CA LYS A 99 -2.33 -19.20 -11.32
C LYS A 99 -3.19 -19.89 -10.27
N ALA A 100 -4.03 -20.83 -10.68
CA ALA A 100 -4.92 -21.55 -9.77
C ALA A 100 -4.96 -23.04 -10.08
N ARG A 101 -5.19 -23.86 -9.06
CA ARG A 101 -5.32 -25.32 -9.17
C ARG A 101 -6.76 -25.76 -8.95
N ARG A 102 -7.24 -26.63 -9.84
CA ARG A 102 -8.52 -27.33 -9.72
C ARG A 102 -8.26 -28.83 -9.87
N GLY A 103 -8.43 -29.58 -8.79
CA GLY A 103 -8.03 -30.98 -8.72
C GLY A 103 -6.54 -31.15 -9.02
N ASN A 104 -6.24 -31.86 -10.10
CA ASN A 104 -4.88 -32.17 -10.56
C ASN A 104 -4.42 -31.28 -11.73
N LYS A 105 -5.18 -30.25 -12.08
CA LYS A 105 -4.87 -29.35 -13.19
C LYS A 105 -4.63 -27.93 -12.72
N TRP A 106 -3.68 -27.27 -13.37
CA TRP A 106 -3.40 -25.85 -13.22
C TRP A 106 -3.97 -25.07 -14.40
N LEU A 107 -4.42 -23.86 -14.11
CA LEU A 107 -4.87 -22.89 -15.10
C LEU A 107 -4.38 -21.49 -14.72
N VAL A 108 -4.36 -20.59 -15.69
CA VAL A 108 -4.16 -19.16 -15.47
C VAL A 108 -5.50 -18.47 -15.58
N VAL A 109 -5.79 -17.59 -14.64
CA VAL A 109 -6.94 -16.69 -14.71
C VAL A 109 -6.41 -15.31 -15.03
N VAL A 110 -7.01 -14.66 -16.03
CA VAL A 110 -6.65 -13.31 -16.44
C VAL A 110 -7.92 -12.47 -16.48
N ASP A 111 -7.94 -11.37 -15.74
CA ASP A 111 -9.09 -10.46 -15.68
C ASP A 111 -10.41 -11.17 -15.29
N GLY A 112 -10.32 -12.22 -14.46
CA GLY A 112 -11.45 -13.04 -14.02
C GLY A 112 -11.80 -14.21 -14.96
N GLU A 113 -11.24 -14.25 -16.16
CA GLU A 113 -11.48 -15.29 -17.17
C GLU A 113 -10.52 -16.46 -17.02
N GLU A 114 -11.06 -17.68 -16.99
CA GLU A 114 -10.26 -18.91 -16.87
C GLU A 114 -9.68 -19.34 -18.21
N GLY A 115 -8.36 -19.55 -18.23
CA GLY A 115 -7.67 -20.17 -19.36
C GLY A 115 -7.86 -21.70 -19.42
N LYS A 116 -7.14 -22.32 -20.35
CA LYS A 116 -7.11 -23.78 -20.47
C LYS A 116 -6.43 -24.43 -19.26
N GLU A 117 -6.81 -25.67 -19.01
CA GLU A 117 -6.22 -26.51 -17.97
C GLU A 117 -5.01 -27.30 -18.50
N TYR A 118 -3.96 -27.35 -17.69
CA TYR A 118 -2.68 -28.02 -17.98
C TYR A 118 -2.23 -28.84 -16.77
N ASP A 119 -1.36 -29.82 -16.98
CA ASP A 119 -0.74 -30.56 -15.87
C ASP A 119 0.16 -29.67 -15.02
N GLU A 120 0.85 -28.72 -15.66
CA GLU A 120 1.62 -27.67 -15.00
C GLU A 120 1.52 -26.36 -15.77
N VAL A 121 1.63 -25.25 -15.04
CA VAL A 121 1.73 -23.90 -15.59
C VAL A 121 2.77 -23.15 -14.78
N TRP A 122 3.63 -22.36 -15.41
CA TRP A 122 4.46 -21.41 -14.67
C TRP A 122 3.64 -20.19 -14.23
N GLY A 123 4.15 -19.42 -13.26
CA GLY A 123 3.49 -18.19 -12.83
C GLY A 123 3.34 -17.21 -14.01
N PRO A 124 2.19 -16.51 -14.13
CA PRO A 124 2.02 -15.52 -15.17
C PRO A 124 3.01 -14.37 -14.99
N ILE A 125 3.40 -13.75 -16.11
CA ILE A 125 4.10 -12.46 -16.14
C ILE A 125 3.42 -11.59 -17.19
N PHE A 126 3.32 -10.30 -16.93
CA PHE A 126 2.95 -9.32 -17.95
C PHE A 126 4.20 -8.79 -18.62
N SER A 127 4.12 -8.55 -19.93
CA SER A 127 5.14 -7.76 -20.62
C SER A 127 5.19 -6.34 -20.04
N PRO A 128 6.36 -5.68 -20.04
CA PRO A 128 6.52 -4.26 -19.73
C PRO A 128 5.53 -3.36 -20.48
#